data_AF-A0A524E8W6-F1
#
_entry.id   AF-A0A524E8W6-F1
#
_cell.length_a   1.000
_cell.length_b   1.000
_cell.length_c   1.000
_cell.angle_alpha   90.00
_cell.angle_beta   90.00
_cell.angle_gamma   90.00
#
_symmetry.space_group_name_H-M   'P 1'
#
loop_
_entity.id
_entity.type
_entity.pdbx_description
1 polymer ?
#
loop_
_entity_poly.entity_id
_entity_poly.type
_entity_poly.pdbx_seq_one_letter_code
_entity_poly.pdbx_strand_id
1 'polypeptide(L)'
;MSMIGDKIAKHPLISYLTPFAIGSVIMAFILITQGPDLLTFFQLEILSIPLLLSGIAMRLLSGIGIMLTYASACSLIFSLTSDFVKGRERRANVLKGLVAIIGIGIAGYVIYRLYQTLYADSGFLPFEDLIAVYGIWSLMFLVYVVPVIRNTYAPKFETTTLDRVRESLSGAKFSIWRGYQKSIWGEYGKIKSREFQKYGERLAVWRDQLSGLLLLPMCLTLIPLPPLALVAFVFWLRTSSLHNTPLRTSERGLLIVITASVIVLRTLMYFYLEVPAMTLYFDIAYSVGLLASIMAFVYLVKKS
;
A
#
# COMPACT_ATOMS: atom_id res chain seq x y z
N MET A 1 15.68 4.01 20.00
CA MET A 1 15.66 3.54 18.60
C MET A 1 16.77 4.17 17.76
N SER A 2 16.98 5.49 17.76
CA SER A 2 18.00 6.19 16.92
C SER A 2 19.40 5.55 16.92
N MET A 3 19.91 5.13 18.10
CA MET A 3 21.24 4.54 18.23
C MET A 3 21.39 3.18 17.48
N ILE A 4 20.30 2.42 17.30
CA ILE A 4 20.32 1.14 16.56
C ILE A 4 20.35 1.43 15.06
N GLY A 5 19.51 2.37 14.59
CA GLY A 5 19.54 2.81 13.20
C GLY A 5 20.92 3.34 12.80
N ASP A 6 21.53 4.20 13.62
CA ASP A 6 22.83 4.81 13.32
C ASP A 6 23.95 3.78 13.15
N LYS A 7 23.94 2.72 13.96
CA LYS A 7 24.88 1.60 13.81
C LYS A 7 24.67 0.85 12.50
N ILE A 8 23.40 0.62 12.12
CA ILE A 8 23.06 -0.04 10.84
C ILE A 8 23.50 0.82 9.65
N ALA A 9 23.30 2.14 9.71
CA ALA A 9 23.68 3.05 8.64
C ALA A 9 25.21 3.18 8.47
N LYS A 10 25.98 3.04 9.56
CA LYS A 10 27.45 3.09 9.54
C LYS A 10 28.07 1.80 8.98
N HIS A 11 27.48 0.63 9.26
CA HIS A 11 27.99 -0.67 8.82
C HIS A 11 26.93 -1.53 8.10
N PRO A 12 26.40 -1.07 6.95
CA PRO A 12 25.25 -1.71 6.31
C PRO A 12 25.53 -3.16 5.90
N LEU A 13 26.73 -3.45 5.37
CA LEU A 13 27.11 -4.81 4.98
C LEU A 13 27.01 -5.78 6.16
N ILE A 14 27.61 -5.45 7.30
CA ILE A 14 27.59 -6.31 8.49
C ILE A 14 26.17 -6.42 9.04
N SER A 15 25.44 -5.29 9.09
CA SER A 15 24.09 -5.26 9.63
C SER A 15 23.07 -6.05 8.82
N TYR A 16 23.26 -6.24 7.51
CA TYR A 16 22.40 -7.08 6.68
C TYR A 16 22.94 -8.51 6.49
N LEU A 17 24.25 -8.73 6.50
CA LEU A 17 24.85 -10.07 6.38
C LEU A 17 24.64 -10.92 7.63
N THR A 18 24.76 -10.34 8.83
CA THR A 18 24.55 -11.07 10.09
C THR A 18 23.14 -11.66 10.20
N PRO A 19 22.03 -10.90 10.04
CA PRO A 19 20.68 -11.48 10.07
C PRO A 19 20.44 -12.47 8.92
N PHE A 20 21.04 -12.24 7.74
CA PHE A 20 20.95 -13.18 6.63
C PHE A 20 21.63 -14.52 6.96
N ALA A 21 22.83 -14.50 7.55
CA ALA A 21 23.56 -15.70 7.96
C ALA A 21 22.81 -16.46 9.05
N ILE A 22 22.32 -15.75 10.08
CA ILE A 22 21.49 -16.35 11.15
C ILE A 22 20.23 -16.99 10.54
N GLY A 23 19.53 -16.29 9.66
CA GLY A 23 18.33 -16.83 9.02
C GLY A 23 18.63 -18.00 8.09
N SER A 24 19.79 -18.02 7.43
CA SER A 24 20.24 -19.15 6.60
C SER A 24 20.54 -20.38 7.45
N VAL A 25 21.14 -20.22 8.64
CA VAL A 25 21.35 -21.31 9.60
C VAL A 25 20.02 -21.86 10.11
N ILE A 26 19.07 -20.97 10.46
CA ILE A 26 17.72 -21.36 10.86
C ILE A 26 17.03 -22.14 9.74
N MET A 27 17.09 -21.64 8.51
CA MET A 27 16.50 -22.29 7.34
C MET A 27 17.14 -23.67 7.08
N ALA A 28 18.47 -23.78 7.17
CA ALA A 28 19.16 -25.05 7.01
C ALA A 28 18.75 -26.07 8.09
N PHE A 29 18.65 -25.64 9.35
CA PHE A 29 18.18 -26.49 10.45
C PHE A 29 16.75 -27.00 10.21
N ILE A 30 15.87 -26.11 9.76
CA ILE A 30 14.50 -26.44 9.38
C ILE A 30 14.48 -27.46 8.24
N LEU A 31 15.22 -27.23 7.16
CA LEU A 31 15.25 -28.13 6.00
C LEU A 31 15.81 -29.51 6.34
N ILE A 32 16.78 -29.58 7.26
CA ILE A 32 17.33 -30.86 7.76
C ILE A 32 16.30 -31.62 8.59
N THR A 33 15.52 -30.91 9.43
CA THR A 33 14.58 -31.55 10.38
C THR A 33 13.23 -31.88 9.77
N GLN A 34 12.76 -31.11 8.80
CA GLN A 34 11.41 -31.23 8.21
C GLN A 34 11.43 -31.73 6.75
N GLY A 35 12.62 -31.89 6.16
CA GLY A 35 12.81 -32.27 4.76
C GLY A 35 12.94 -31.06 3.82
N PRO A 36 13.36 -31.29 2.57
CA PRO A 36 13.68 -30.24 1.60
C PRO A 36 12.44 -29.57 0.97
N ASP A 37 11.24 -30.13 1.19
CA ASP A 37 10.02 -29.62 0.56
C ASP A 37 9.57 -28.31 1.23
N LEU A 38 9.66 -27.22 0.48
CA LEU A 38 9.17 -25.91 0.91
C LEU A 38 7.65 -25.91 1.16
N LEU A 39 6.90 -26.85 0.56
CA LEU A 39 5.45 -26.95 0.72
C LEU A 39 5.03 -27.54 2.07
N THR A 40 5.74 -28.56 2.57
CA THR A 40 5.50 -29.12 3.92
C THR A 40 5.85 -28.11 4.99
N PHE A 41 6.81 -27.24 4.71
CA PHE A 41 7.17 -26.14 5.60
C PHE A 41 5.99 -25.17 5.85
N PHE A 42 5.17 -24.83 4.85
CA PHE A 42 3.99 -23.97 5.07
C PHE A 42 2.87 -24.61 5.90
N GLN A 43 2.91 -25.93 6.08
CA GLN A 43 1.92 -26.67 6.85
C GLN A 43 2.29 -26.80 8.33
N LEU A 44 3.44 -26.26 8.76
CA LEU A 44 3.84 -26.26 10.16
C LEU A 44 2.87 -25.41 10.99
N GLU A 45 2.31 -26.01 12.05
CA GLU A 45 1.38 -25.33 12.97
C GLU A 45 1.99 -24.06 13.58
N ILE A 46 3.29 -24.06 13.85
CA ILE A 46 4.00 -22.90 14.41
C ILE A 46 3.97 -21.67 13.48
N LEU A 47 3.81 -21.88 12.17
CA LEU A 47 3.74 -20.81 11.18
C LEU A 47 2.32 -20.35 10.89
N SER A 48 1.31 -21.12 11.32
CA SER A 48 -0.10 -20.82 11.06
C SER A 48 -0.52 -19.45 11.62
N ILE A 49 -0.10 -19.10 12.83
CA ILE A 49 -0.41 -17.83 13.50
C ILE A 49 0.23 -16.63 12.78
N PRO A 50 1.56 -16.59 12.53
CA PRO A 50 2.17 -15.48 11.80
C PRO A 50 1.65 -15.37 10.36
N LEU A 51 1.39 -16.49 9.68
CA LEU A 51 0.79 -16.50 8.34
C LEU A 51 -0.65 -15.97 8.35
N LEU A 52 -1.44 -16.28 9.38
CA LEU A 52 -2.79 -15.74 9.56
C LEU A 52 -2.75 -14.23 9.79
N LEU A 53 -1.94 -13.75 10.74
CA LEU A 53 -1.79 -12.32 11.03
C LEU A 53 -1.30 -11.54 9.80
N SER A 54 -0.33 -12.10 9.10
CA SER A 54 0.19 -11.53 7.86
C SER A 54 -0.86 -11.55 6.74
N GLY A 55 -1.61 -12.64 6.59
CA GLY A 55 -2.68 -12.78 5.62
C GLY A 55 -3.82 -11.78 5.83
N ILE A 56 -4.24 -11.58 7.08
CA ILE A 56 -5.21 -10.56 7.48
C ILE A 56 -4.68 -9.16 7.13
N ALA A 57 -3.46 -8.83 7.54
CA ALA A 57 -2.85 -7.54 7.25
C ALA A 57 -2.77 -7.30 5.73
N MET A 58 -2.30 -8.27 4.95
CA MET A 58 -2.15 -8.15 3.51
C MET A 58 -3.50 -8.09 2.77
N ARG A 59 -4.54 -8.79 3.23
CA ARG A 59 -5.91 -8.66 2.70
C ARG A 59 -6.50 -7.27 2.98
N LEU A 60 -6.29 -6.74 4.18
CA LEU A 60 -6.69 -5.37 4.52
C LEU A 60 -5.97 -4.34 3.64
N LEU A 61 -4.67 -4.52 3.45
CA LEU A 61 -3.83 -3.66 2.61
C LEU A 61 -4.18 -3.76 1.12
N SER A 62 -4.62 -4.92 0.66
CA SER A 62 -5.13 -5.12 -0.70
C SER A 62 -6.27 -4.16 -1.03
N GLY A 63 -7.26 -4.04 -0.13
CA GLY A 63 -8.38 -3.12 -0.29
C GLY A 63 -7.91 -1.66 -0.44
N ILE A 64 -6.90 -1.26 0.34
CA ILE A 64 -6.25 0.06 0.21
C ILE A 64 -5.55 0.19 -1.15
N GLY A 65 -4.85 -0.85 -1.60
CA GLY A 65 -4.18 -0.89 -2.90
C GLY A 65 -5.12 -0.67 -4.08
N ILE A 66 -6.29 -1.34 -4.07
CA ILE A 66 -7.33 -1.17 -5.09
C ILE A 66 -7.78 0.29 -5.14
N MET A 67 -8.07 0.91 -4.00
CA MET A 67 -8.51 2.30 -3.96
C MET A 67 -7.43 3.31 -4.34
N LEU A 68 -6.17 3.08 -3.98
CA LEU A 68 -5.06 3.90 -4.45
C LEU A 68 -4.92 3.82 -5.98
N THR A 69 -5.09 2.62 -6.53
CA THR A 69 -5.08 2.40 -7.99
C THR A 69 -6.22 3.17 -8.65
N TYR A 70 -7.42 3.06 -8.09
CA TYR A 70 -8.59 3.78 -8.56
C TYR A 70 -8.37 5.30 -8.50
N ALA A 71 -7.88 5.84 -7.38
CA ALA A 71 -7.58 7.26 -7.24
C ALA A 71 -6.52 7.74 -8.25
N SER A 72 -5.47 6.94 -8.47
CA SER A 72 -4.43 7.22 -9.46
C SER A 72 -5.00 7.19 -10.89
N ALA A 73 -5.84 6.21 -11.22
CA ALA A 73 -6.51 6.10 -12.51
C ALA A 73 -7.45 7.29 -12.76
N CYS A 74 -8.21 7.71 -11.74
CA CYS A 74 -9.04 8.91 -11.82
C CYS A 74 -8.20 10.14 -12.15
N SER A 75 -7.11 10.36 -11.40
CA SER A 75 -6.20 11.49 -11.64
C SER A 75 -5.63 11.48 -13.06
N LEU A 76 -5.22 10.30 -13.54
CA LEU A 76 -4.70 10.14 -14.89
C LEU A 76 -5.77 10.45 -15.95
N ILE A 77 -6.98 9.90 -15.82
CA ILE A 77 -8.11 10.17 -16.74
C ILE A 77 -8.38 11.67 -16.82
N PHE A 78 -8.47 12.36 -15.68
CA PHE A 78 -8.70 13.81 -15.64
C PHE A 78 -7.54 14.63 -16.21
N SER A 79 -6.29 14.17 -16.03
CA SER A 79 -5.12 14.83 -16.62
C SER A 79 -5.10 14.72 -18.14
N LEU A 80 -5.44 13.54 -18.70
CA LEU A 80 -5.48 13.35 -20.15
C LEU A 80 -6.66 14.07 -20.81
N THR A 81 -7.76 14.25 -20.08
CA THR A 81 -8.98 14.90 -20.59
C THR A 81 -9.07 16.38 -20.22
N SER A 82 -8.07 16.96 -19.54
CA SER A 82 -8.10 18.36 -19.07
C SER A 82 -8.28 19.36 -20.21
N ASP A 83 -7.65 19.08 -21.36
CA ASP A 83 -7.71 19.95 -22.54
C ASP A 83 -9.08 19.87 -23.22
N PHE A 84 -9.71 18.70 -23.22
CA PHE A 84 -11.06 18.49 -23.75
C PHE A 84 -12.18 19.14 -22.90
N VAL A 85 -11.90 19.36 -21.62
CA VAL A 85 -12.84 19.88 -20.62
C VAL A 85 -12.69 21.40 -20.43
N LYS A 86 -11.68 22.02 -21.03
CA LYS A 86 -11.41 23.47 -20.91
C LYS A 86 -12.61 24.30 -21.40
N GLY A 87 -13.10 25.19 -20.53
CA GLY A 87 -14.17 26.15 -20.85
C GLY A 87 -15.62 25.62 -20.84
N ARG A 88 -15.88 24.33 -20.55
CA ARG A 88 -17.25 23.78 -20.50
C ARG A 88 -17.53 23.03 -19.21
N GLU A 89 -18.16 23.71 -18.24
CA GLU A 89 -18.54 23.17 -16.93
C GLU A 89 -19.38 21.88 -17.03
N ARG A 90 -20.27 21.81 -18.02
CA ARG A 90 -21.11 20.62 -18.27
C ARG A 90 -20.28 19.36 -18.60
N ARG A 91 -19.18 19.48 -19.36
CA ARG A 91 -18.30 18.34 -19.69
C ARG A 91 -17.49 17.88 -18.47
N ALA A 92 -17.06 18.83 -17.63
CA ALA A 92 -16.38 18.52 -16.37
C ALA A 92 -17.29 17.76 -15.41
N ASN A 93 -18.56 18.18 -15.31
CA ASN A 93 -19.54 17.52 -14.45
C ASN A 93 -19.93 16.13 -14.95
N VAL A 94 -20.03 15.92 -16.27
CA VAL A 94 -20.28 14.59 -16.85
C VAL A 94 -19.11 13.65 -16.58
N LEU A 95 -17.86 14.09 -16.76
CA LEU A 95 -16.68 13.27 -16.48
C LEU A 95 -16.58 12.93 -14.99
N LYS A 96 -16.88 13.90 -14.11
CA LYS A 96 -17.00 13.67 -12.66
C LYS A 96 -18.10 12.65 -12.33
N GLY A 97 -19.25 12.74 -12.99
CA GLY A 97 -20.35 11.79 -12.84
C GLY A 97 -19.92 10.37 -13.22
N LEU A 98 -19.29 10.20 -14.38
CA LEU A 98 -18.79 8.90 -14.86
C LEU A 98 -17.81 8.25 -13.87
N VAL A 99 -16.84 9.01 -13.41
CA VAL A 99 -15.88 8.53 -12.41
C VAL A 99 -16.59 8.21 -11.09
N ALA A 100 -17.48 9.09 -10.61
CA ALA A 100 -18.23 8.86 -9.38
C ALA A 100 -19.12 7.60 -9.43
N ILE A 101 -19.72 7.29 -10.58
CA ILE A 101 -20.52 6.06 -10.77
C ILE A 101 -19.66 4.82 -10.53
N ILE A 102 -18.42 4.78 -11.04
CA ILE A 102 -17.51 3.65 -10.80
C ILE A 102 -17.20 3.54 -9.29
N GLY A 103 -16.89 4.66 -8.62
CA GLY A 103 -16.64 4.68 -7.18
C GLY A 103 -17.85 4.24 -6.34
N ILE A 104 -19.06 4.65 -6.72
CA ILE A 104 -20.32 4.22 -6.08
C ILE A 104 -20.55 2.72 -6.32
N GLY A 105 -20.26 2.22 -7.52
CA GLY A 105 -20.31 0.79 -7.84
C GLY A 105 -19.40 -0.04 -6.96
N ILE A 106 -18.14 0.40 -6.78
CA ILE A 106 -17.19 -0.24 -5.86
C ILE A 106 -17.73 -0.21 -4.42
N ALA A 107 -18.25 0.93 -3.95
CA ALA A 107 -18.80 1.03 -2.60
C ALA A 107 -20.03 0.13 -2.38
N GLY A 108 -20.95 0.08 -3.35
CA GLY A 108 -22.12 -0.79 -3.31
C GLY A 108 -21.74 -2.27 -3.30
N TYR A 109 -20.76 -2.65 -4.12
CA TYR A 109 -20.22 -4.01 -4.14
C TYR A 109 -19.58 -4.41 -2.81
N VAL A 110 -18.85 -3.50 -2.15
CA VAL A 110 -18.25 -3.75 -0.82
C VAL A 110 -19.31 -3.99 0.24
N ILE A 111 -20.39 -3.20 0.25
CA ILE A 111 -21.51 -3.39 1.19
C ILE A 111 -22.19 -4.73 0.94
N TYR A 112 -22.46 -5.06 -0.34
CA TYR A 112 -23.01 -6.34 -0.73
C TYR A 112 -22.13 -7.51 -0.29
N ARG A 113 -20.81 -7.40 -0.49
CA ARG A 113 -19.85 -8.45 -0.10
C ARG A 113 -19.78 -8.62 1.41
N LEU A 114 -19.77 -7.54 2.18
CA LEU A 114 -19.77 -7.60 3.63
C LEU A 114 -21.06 -8.25 4.17
N TYR A 115 -22.20 -8.00 3.52
CA TYR A 115 -23.44 -8.69 3.83
C TYR A 115 -23.35 -10.19 3.51
N GLN A 116 -22.84 -10.55 2.34
CA GLN A 116 -22.65 -11.95 1.92
C GLN A 116 -21.73 -12.72 2.89
N THR A 117 -20.59 -12.14 3.27
CA THR A 117 -19.65 -12.76 4.20
C THR A 117 -20.21 -12.90 5.62
N LEU A 118 -21.01 -11.94 6.12
CA LEU A 118 -21.54 -12.00 7.48
C LEU A 118 -22.81 -12.84 7.63
N TYR A 119 -23.65 -12.92 6.60
CA TYR A 119 -24.99 -13.50 6.71
C TYR A 119 -25.26 -14.69 5.81
N ALA A 120 -24.56 -14.83 4.68
CA ALA A 120 -24.80 -15.89 3.71
C ALA A 120 -23.70 -16.97 3.70
N ASP A 121 -22.66 -16.82 4.54
CA ASP A 121 -21.48 -17.69 4.65
C ASP A 121 -20.89 -18.08 3.29
N SER A 122 -20.95 -17.14 2.35
CA SER A 122 -20.44 -17.33 1.00
C SER A 122 -18.99 -16.86 0.95
N GLY A 123 -18.06 -17.78 0.70
CA GLY A 123 -16.65 -17.47 0.48
C GLY A 123 -16.41 -16.61 -0.77
N PHE A 124 -15.17 -16.18 -0.98
CA PHE A 124 -14.82 -15.39 -2.16
C PHE A 124 -15.07 -16.20 -3.43
N LEU A 125 -15.60 -15.54 -4.45
CA LEU A 125 -15.56 -16.12 -5.79
C LEU A 125 -14.10 -16.05 -6.26
N PRO A 126 -13.59 -17.03 -7.04
CA PRO A 126 -12.18 -17.08 -7.44
C PRO A 126 -11.66 -15.79 -8.10
N PHE A 127 -12.54 -15.03 -8.77
CA PHE A 127 -12.18 -13.74 -9.35
C PHE A 127 -11.91 -12.65 -8.30
N GLU A 128 -12.59 -12.70 -7.15
CA GLU A 128 -12.46 -11.72 -6.07
C GLU A 128 -11.10 -11.87 -5.37
N ASP A 129 -10.61 -13.09 -5.26
CA ASP A 129 -9.26 -13.35 -4.75
C ASP A 129 -8.18 -12.90 -5.74
N LEU A 130 -8.41 -13.07 -7.05
CA LEU A 130 -7.53 -12.48 -8.08
C LEU A 130 -7.50 -10.95 -7.98
N ILE A 131 -8.64 -10.30 -7.72
CA ILE A 131 -8.70 -8.85 -7.47
C ILE A 131 -7.93 -8.51 -6.19
N ALA A 132 -8.03 -9.34 -5.15
CA ALA A 132 -7.28 -9.13 -3.92
C ALA A 132 -5.75 -9.29 -4.13
N VAL A 133 -5.31 -10.28 -4.91
CA VAL A 133 -3.90 -10.43 -5.31
C VAL A 133 -3.46 -9.21 -6.11
N TYR A 134 -4.25 -8.76 -7.09
CA TYR A 134 -3.98 -7.55 -7.84
C TYR A 134 -3.87 -6.31 -6.95
N GLY A 135 -4.73 -6.17 -5.95
CA GLY A 135 -4.66 -5.09 -4.96
C GLY A 135 -3.33 -5.05 -4.21
N ILE A 136 -2.82 -6.23 -3.80
CA ILE A 136 -1.51 -6.37 -3.17
C ILE A 136 -0.41 -5.96 -4.15
N TRP A 137 -0.43 -6.50 -5.37
CA TRP A 137 0.55 -6.16 -6.40
C TRP A 137 0.60 -4.66 -6.64
N SER A 138 -0.56 -4.05 -6.89
CA SER A 138 -0.65 -2.61 -7.13
C SER A 138 -0.13 -1.79 -5.96
N LEU A 139 -0.47 -2.16 -4.72
CA LEU A 139 0.07 -1.51 -3.54
C LEU A 139 1.60 -1.63 -3.49
N MET A 140 2.15 -2.83 -3.66
CA MET A 140 3.59 -3.08 -3.65
C MET A 140 4.32 -2.29 -4.74
N PHE A 141 3.78 -2.27 -5.95
CA PHE A 141 4.35 -1.50 -7.06
C PHE A 141 4.29 0.01 -6.79
N LEU A 142 3.14 0.52 -6.37
CA LEU A 142 2.92 1.95 -6.19
C LEU A 142 3.72 2.48 -4.99
N VAL A 143 3.79 1.72 -3.89
CA VAL A 143 4.42 2.12 -2.63
C VAL A 143 5.93 1.90 -2.63
N TYR A 144 6.43 0.80 -3.21
CA TYR A 144 7.84 0.43 -3.11
C TYR A 144 8.57 0.47 -4.45
N VAL A 145 8.07 -0.18 -5.49
CA VAL A 145 8.81 -0.31 -6.76
C VAL A 145 8.95 1.04 -7.47
N VAL A 146 7.83 1.75 -7.68
CA VAL A 146 7.82 3.03 -8.40
C VAL A 146 8.68 4.10 -7.69
N PRO A 147 8.56 4.32 -6.36
CA PRO A 147 9.37 5.33 -5.68
C PRO A 147 10.85 4.97 -5.60
N VAL A 148 11.19 3.68 -5.53
CA VAL A 148 12.58 3.22 -5.55
C VAL A 148 13.22 3.48 -6.91
N ILE A 149 12.55 3.15 -8.01
CA ILE A 149 13.04 3.41 -9.37
C ILE A 149 13.19 4.91 -9.63
N ARG A 150 12.26 5.73 -9.12
CA ARG A 150 12.29 7.19 -9.27
C ARG A 150 13.22 7.91 -8.30
N ASN A 151 13.92 7.19 -7.42
CA ASN A 151 14.78 7.75 -6.38
C ASN A 151 14.07 8.70 -5.39
N THR A 152 12.75 8.55 -5.21
CA THR A 152 11.93 9.41 -4.34
C THR A 152 11.51 8.71 -3.04
N TYR A 153 12.03 7.53 -2.74
CA TYR A 153 11.64 6.79 -1.54
C TYR A 153 12.20 7.45 -0.26
N ALA A 154 11.32 8.08 0.51
CA ALA A 154 11.61 8.70 1.81
C ALA A 154 10.41 8.50 2.76
N PRO A 155 10.40 7.44 3.59
CA PRO A 155 9.29 7.17 4.49
C PRO A 155 9.19 8.27 5.57
N LYS A 156 7.98 8.77 5.82
CA LYS A 156 7.71 9.79 6.84
C LYS A 156 6.71 9.24 7.85
N PHE A 157 7.08 9.12 9.12
CA PHE A 157 6.17 8.62 10.16
C PHE A 157 5.54 9.73 11.03
N GLU A 158 6.04 10.96 10.97
CA GLU A 158 5.46 12.10 11.68
C GLU A 158 5.28 13.31 10.76
N THR A 159 4.07 13.88 10.77
CA THR A 159 3.83 15.22 10.24
C THR A 159 4.15 16.22 11.34
N THR A 160 5.24 16.97 11.19
CA THR A 160 5.60 18.01 12.15
C THR A 160 4.48 19.07 12.21
N THR A 161 4.26 19.72 13.36
CA THR A 161 3.28 20.81 13.51
C THR A 161 3.45 21.91 12.45
N LEU A 162 4.68 22.17 12.02
CA LEU A 162 5.02 23.06 10.90
C LEU A 162 4.45 22.60 9.55
N ASP A 163 4.46 21.28 9.27
CA ASP A 163 3.88 20.74 8.04
C ASP A 163 2.36 20.88 8.03
N ARG A 164 1.70 20.71 9.19
CA ARG A 164 0.26 20.93 9.32
C ARG A 164 -0.14 22.39 9.08
N VAL A 165 0.67 23.33 9.59
CA VAL A 165 0.47 24.77 9.37
C VAL A 165 0.71 25.14 7.90
N ARG A 166 1.77 24.61 7.28
CA ARG A 166 2.07 24.79 5.86
C ARG A 166 0.96 24.22 4.97
N GLU A 167 0.41 23.07 5.32
CA GLU A 167 -0.71 22.45 4.60
C GLU A 167 -1.98 23.31 4.70
N SER A 168 -2.29 23.83 5.90
CA SER A 168 -3.41 24.76 6.12
C SER A 168 -3.28 26.05 5.31
N LEU A 169 -2.10 26.68 5.33
CA LEU A 169 -1.78 27.87 4.53
C LEU A 169 -1.85 27.60 3.02
N SER A 170 -1.40 26.42 2.58
CA SER A 170 -1.50 26.01 1.17
C SER A 170 -2.96 25.80 0.73
N GLY A 171 -3.83 25.38 1.65
CA GLY A 171 -5.27 25.25 1.45
C GLY A 171 -5.92 26.61 1.26
N ALA A 172 -5.64 27.55 2.17
CA ALA A 172 -6.14 28.93 2.09
C ALA A 172 -5.69 29.64 0.80
N LYS A 173 -4.41 29.56 0.43
CA LYS A 173 -3.87 30.14 -0.81
C LYS A 173 -4.54 29.57 -2.06
N PHE A 174 -4.87 28.27 -2.04
CA PHE A 174 -5.53 27.62 -3.15
C PHE A 174 -7.02 27.96 -3.25
N SER A 175 -7.72 28.11 -2.13
CA SER A 175 -9.11 28.58 -2.08
C SER A 175 -9.24 29.97 -2.73
N ILE A 176 -8.34 30.90 -2.38
CA ILE A 176 -8.30 32.24 -2.95
C ILE A 176 -7.99 32.21 -4.45
N TRP A 177 -7.00 31.42 -4.87
CA TRP A 177 -6.65 31.25 -6.29
C TRP A 177 -7.78 30.61 -7.10
N ARG A 178 -8.49 29.62 -6.53
CA ARG A 178 -9.67 28.97 -7.13
C ARG A 178 -10.80 29.97 -7.33
N GLY A 179 -11.09 30.80 -6.32
CA GLY A 179 -12.06 31.88 -6.42
C GLY A 179 -11.72 32.87 -7.52
N TYR A 180 -10.45 33.29 -7.59
CA TYR A 180 -9.95 34.22 -8.60
C TYR A 180 -10.03 33.66 -10.03
N GLN A 181 -9.53 32.45 -10.27
CA GLN A 181 -9.61 31.81 -11.58
C GLN A 181 -11.05 31.51 -12.03
N LYS A 182 -11.92 31.12 -11.09
CA LYS A 182 -13.32 30.83 -11.39
C LYS A 182 -14.07 32.11 -11.77
N SER A 183 -13.85 33.19 -11.02
CA SER A 183 -14.56 34.46 -11.19
C SER A 183 -14.09 35.25 -12.41
N ILE A 184 -12.77 35.27 -12.67
CA ILE A 184 -12.20 36.18 -13.68
C ILE A 184 -11.88 35.49 -15.02
N TRP A 185 -11.45 34.23 -14.99
CA TRP A 185 -10.88 33.58 -16.18
C TRP A 185 -11.71 32.39 -16.71
N GLY A 186 -12.71 31.91 -15.97
CA GLY A 186 -13.54 30.77 -16.38
C GLY A 186 -12.75 29.48 -16.64
N GLU A 187 -11.53 29.34 -16.11
CA GLU A 187 -10.62 28.22 -16.38
C GLU A 187 -10.94 27.00 -15.50
N TYR A 188 -12.15 26.46 -15.60
CA TYR A 188 -12.62 25.32 -14.81
C TYR A 188 -11.74 24.06 -14.96
N GLY A 189 -11.20 23.82 -16.16
CA GLY A 189 -10.30 22.69 -16.42
C GLY A 189 -8.97 22.80 -15.66
N LYS A 190 -8.40 24.01 -15.57
CA LYS A 190 -7.13 24.26 -14.88
C LYS A 190 -7.29 24.18 -13.37
N ILE A 191 -8.40 24.69 -12.84
CA ILE A 191 -8.77 24.53 -11.42
C ILE A 191 -8.90 23.04 -11.07
N LYS A 192 -9.64 22.28 -11.88
CA LYS A 192 -9.86 20.84 -11.63
C LYS A 192 -8.57 20.03 -11.75
N SER A 193 -7.73 20.28 -12.77
CA SER A 193 -6.43 19.61 -12.88
C SER A 193 -5.56 19.83 -11.63
N ARG A 194 -5.60 21.03 -11.05
CA ARG A 194 -4.80 21.39 -9.88
C ARG A 194 -5.38 20.86 -8.57
N GLU A 195 -6.71 20.72 -8.46
CA GLU A 195 -7.35 19.96 -7.37
C GLU A 195 -6.90 18.50 -7.39
N PHE A 196 -6.87 17.86 -8.57
CA PHE A 196 -6.39 16.48 -8.71
C PHE A 196 -4.89 16.33 -8.51
N GLN A 197 -4.09 17.31 -8.93
CA GLN A 197 -2.66 17.33 -8.62
C GLN A 197 -2.43 17.42 -7.11
N LYS A 198 -3.21 18.24 -6.39
CA LYS A 198 -3.19 18.25 -4.92
C LYS A 198 -3.66 16.93 -4.30
N TYR A 199 -4.66 16.26 -4.88
CA TYR A 199 -5.02 14.92 -4.42
C TYR A 199 -3.88 13.94 -4.63
N GLY A 200 -3.17 13.99 -5.77
CA GLY A 200 -1.98 13.18 -6.04
C GLY A 200 -0.83 13.46 -5.07
N GLU A 201 -0.59 14.72 -4.72
CA GLU A 201 0.40 15.11 -3.70
C GLU A 201 0.03 14.57 -2.31
N ARG A 202 -1.24 14.68 -1.91
CA ARG A 202 -1.72 14.08 -0.66
C ARG A 202 -1.63 12.56 -0.67
N LEU A 203 -1.95 11.92 -1.81
CA LEU A 203 -1.81 10.48 -1.99
C LEU A 203 -0.34 10.05 -1.84
N ALA A 204 0.61 10.85 -2.33
CA ALA A 204 2.04 10.60 -2.17
C ALA A 204 2.46 10.66 -0.70
N VAL A 205 1.94 11.60 0.09
CA VAL A 205 2.20 11.66 1.55
C VAL A 205 1.63 10.44 2.27
N TRP A 206 0.38 10.04 1.96
CA TRP A 206 -0.23 8.84 2.51
C TRP A 206 0.54 7.58 2.12
N ARG A 207 0.99 7.49 0.87
CA ARG A 207 1.85 6.42 0.37
C ARG A 207 3.16 6.34 1.15
N ASP A 208 3.81 7.47 1.39
CA ASP A 208 5.09 7.51 2.11
C ASP A 208 4.92 7.08 3.57
N GLN A 209 3.80 7.43 4.22
CA GLN A 209 3.42 6.93 5.56
C GLN A 209 3.13 5.43 5.55
N LEU A 210 2.32 4.97 4.58
CA LEU A 210 1.99 3.56 4.42
C LEU A 210 3.24 2.73 4.16
N SER A 211 4.21 3.22 3.39
CA SER A 211 5.46 2.53 3.06
C SER A 211 6.33 2.19 4.29
N GLY A 212 6.22 2.98 5.36
CA GLY A 212 6.90 2.70 6.61
C GLY A 212 6.21 1.60 7.42
N LEU A 213 4.88 1.64 7.46
CA LEU A 213 4.05 0.69 8.20
C LEU A 213 3.98 -0.69 7.53
N LEU A 214 3.92 -0.71 6.20
CA LEU A 214 3.77 -1.90 5.34
C LEU A 214 4.95 -2.88 5.41
N LEU A 215 6.13 -2.40 5.79
CA LEU A 215 7.33 -3.23 5.94
C LEU A 215 7.16 -4.29 7.04
N LEU A 216 6.39 -4.02 8.10
CA LEU A 216 6.19 -4.98 9.19
C LEU A 216 5.31 -6.17 8.76
N PRO A 217 4.13 -5.97 8.15
CA PRO A 217 3.37 -7.06 7.52
C PRO A 217 4.19 -7.87 6.51
N MET A 218 5.10 -7.22 5.75
CA MET A 218 6.00 -7.93 4.85
C MET A 218 7.00 -8.83 5.58
N CYS A 219 7.56 -8.38 6.70
CA CYS A 219 8.44 -9.21 7.52
C CYS A 219 7.72 -10.48 7.96
N LEU A 220 6.44 -10.35 8.35
CA LEU A 220 5.61 -11.49 8.73
C LEU A 220 5.29 -12.41 7.55
N THR A 221 5.02 -11.87 6.35
CA THR A 221 4.81 -12.70 5.16
C THR A 221 6.06 -13.51 4.86
N LEU A 222 7.25 -12.95 5.09
CA LEU A 222 8.53 -13.57 4.74
C LEU A 222 9.03 -14.56 5.79
N ILE A 223 8.34 -14.77 6.91
CA ILE A 223 8.75 -15.76 7.93
C ILE A 223 9.07 -17.14 7.32
N PRO A 224 8.36 -17.61 6.27
CA PRO A 224 8.72 -18.86 5.61
C PRO A 224 10.07 -18.89 4.89
N LEU A 225 10.67 -17.72 4.73
CA LEU A 225 12.02 -17.51 4.24
C LEU A 225 12.81 -16.76 5.33
N PRO A 226 13.20 -17.44 6.44
CA PRO A 226 13.91 -16.83 7.57
C PRO A 226 15.07 -15.87 7.21
N PRO A 227 15.95 -16.17 6.22
CA PRO A 227 17.01 -15.22 5.85
C PRO A 227 16.46 -13.89 5.34
N LEU A 228 15.38 -13.92 4.54
CA LEU A 228 14.74 -12.71 4.03
C LEU A 228 13.90 -12.01 5.11
N ALA A 229 13.23 -12.76 5.99
CA ALA A 229 12.45 -12.19 7.09
C ALA A 229 13.31 -11.34 8.03
N LEU A 230 14.47 -11.87 8.45
CA LEU A 230 15.37 -11.16 9.36
C LEU A 230 16.01 -9.94 8.70
N VAL A 231 16.38 -10.06 7.42
CA VAL A 231 16.88 -8.93 6.63
C VAL A 231 15.81 -7.84 6.50
N ALA A 232 14.57 -8.21 6.19
CA ALA A 232 13.44 -7.29 6.12
C ALA A 232 13.16 -6.62 7.48
N PHE A 233 13.29 -7.36 8.58
CA PHE A 233 13.10 -6.82 9.93
C PHE A 233 14.18 -5.78 10.30
N VAL A 234 15.45 -6.06 9.99
CA VAL A 234 16.54 -5.08 10.17
C VAL A 234 16.33 -3.88 9.25
N PHE A 235 15.84 -4.10 8.04
CA PHE A 235 15.49 -3.02 7.12
C PHE A 235 14.37 -2.13 7.70
N TRP A 236 13.32 -2.73 8.27
CA TRP A 236 12.23 -2.04 8.94
C TRP A 236 12.70 -1.22 10.14
N LEU A 237 13.57 -1.80 10.99
CA LEU A 237 14.17 -1.09 12.12
C LEU A 237 14.95 0.14 11.65
N ARG A 238 15.68 0.01 10.55
CA ARG A 238 16.45 1.11 9.99
C ARG A 238 15.56 2.20 9.40
N THR A 239 14.56 1.86 8.59
CA THR A 239 13.64 2.85 8.01
C THR A 239 12.79 3.53 9.08
N SER A 240 12.48 2.84 10.18
CA SER A 240 11.72 3.41 11.30
C SER A 240 12.58 4.27 12.24
N SER A 241 13.89 4.00 12.30
CA SER A 241 14.83 4.67 13.22
C SER A 241 15.57 5.85 12.60
N LEU A 242 15.71 5.90 11.28
CA LEU A 242 16.47 6.93 10.54
C LEU A 242 15.61 7.51 9.42
N HIS A 243 14.78 8.49 9.77
CA HIS A 243 13.93 9.19 8.79
C HIS A 243 14.71 10.07 7.82
N ASN A 244 15.91 10.51 8.20
CA ASN A 244 16.60 11.61 7.51
C ASN A 244 17.78 11.18 6.63
N THR A 245 18.18 9.90 6.65
CA THR A 245 19.27 9.42 5.77
C THR A 245 18.72 8.72 4.53
N PRO A 246 19.08 9.16 3.31
CA PRO A 246 18.62 8.51 2.10
C PRO A 246 19.15 7.07 2.02
N LEU A 247 18.30 6.15 1.54
CA LEU A 247 18.71 4.76 1.28
C LEU A 247 19.80 4.71 0.20
N ARG A 248 20.81 3.87 0.40
CA ARG A 248 21.85 3.57 -0.60
C ARG A 248 21.27 2.71 -1.72
N THR A 249 21.95 2.68 -2.87
CA THR A 249 21.53 1.90 -4.05
C THR A 249 21.40 0.40 -3.76
N SER A 250 22.28 -0.17 -2.94
CA SER A 250 22.22 -1.58 -2.54
C SER A 250 20.97 -1.91 -1.71
N GLU A 251 20.57 -0.99 -0.84
CA GLU A 251 19.41 -1.14 0.06
C GLU A 251 18.10 -0.95 -0.70
N ARG A 252 18.11 -0.12 -1.74
CA ARG A 252 17.03 -0.01 -2.73
C ARG A 252 16.85 -1.31 -3.51
N GLY A 253 17.94 -1.91 -3.98
CA GLY A 253 17.90 -3.23 -4.63
C GLY A 253 17.34 -4.31 -3.71
N LEU A 254 17.78 -4.31 -2.46
CA LEU A 254 17.29 -5.23 -1.42
C LEU A 254 15.79 -5.08 -1.16
N LEU A 255 15.27 -3.84 -1.12
CA LEU A 255 13.85 -3.56 -0.97
C LEU A 255 13.02 -4.09 -2.15
N ILE A 256 13.53 -3.98 -3.38
CA ILE A 256 12.89 -4.57 -4.57
C ILE A 256 12.84 -6.09 -4.44
N VAL A 257 13.95 -6.73 -4.04
CA VAL A 257 14.00 -8.18 -3.84
C VAL A 257 13.00 -8.63 -2.77
N ILE A 258 12.98 -7.98 -1.61
CA ILE A 258 11.99 -8.23 -0.54
C ILE A 258 10.57 -8.12 -1.09
N THR A 259 10.28 -7.05 -1.81
CA THR A 259 8.94 -6.78 -2.36
C THR A 259 8.53 -7.85 -3.39
N ALA A 260 9.44 -8.23 -4.29
CA ALA A 260 9.22 -9.28 -5.28
C ALA A 260 9.00 -10.65 -4.60
N SER A 261 9.79 -10.98 -3.58
CA SER A 261 9.62 -12.20 -2.80
C SER A 261 8.27 -12.25 -2.11
N VAL A 262 7.81 -11.14 -1.51
CA VAL A 262 6.47 -11.06 -0.89
C VAL A 262 5.37 -11.27 -1.93
N ILE A 263 5.49 -10.66 -3.11
CA ILE A 263 4.53 -10.83 -4.21
C ILE A 263 4.45 -12.31 -4.62
N VAL A 264 5.59 -12.94 -4.91
CA VAL A 264 5.65 -14.35 -5.32
C VAL A 264 5.09 -15.25 -4.24
N LEU A 265 5.53 -15.06 -2.99
CA LEU A 265 5.09 -15.88 -1.86
C LEU A 265 3.59 -15.76 -1.65
N ARG A 266 3.03 -14.54 -1.74
CA ARG A 266 1.59 -14.34 -1.57
C ARG A 266 0.78 -14.96 -2.70
N THR A 267 1.28 -14.86 -3.94
CA THR A 267 0.65 -15.53 -5.09
C THR A 267 0.71 -17.05 -4.95
N LEU A 268 1.82 -17.62 -4.46
CA LEU A 268 1.91 -19.05 -4.18
C LEU A 268 0.97 -19.47 -3.05
N MET A 269 0.89 -18.69 -1.97
CA MET A 269 -0.06 -18.96 -0.88
C MET A 269 -1.50 -18.96 -1.37
N TYR A 270 -1.84 -18.10 -2.34
CA TYR A 270 -3.14 -18.10 -2.96
C TYR A 270 -3.42 -19.40 -3.73
N PHE A 271 -2.50 -19.83 -4.60
CA PHE A 271 -2.74 -21.02 -5.44
C PHE A 271 -2.66 -22.35 -4.69
N TYR A 272 -1.92 -22.43 -3.58
CA TYR A 272 -1.56 -23.71 -2.95
C TYR A 272 -1.99 -23.85 -1.48
N LEU A 273 -2.36 -22.77 -0.78
CA LEU A 273 -2.52 -22.76 0.69
C LEU A 273 -3.82 -22.10 1.16
N GLU A 274 -4.88 -22.08 0.36
CA GLU A 274 -6.19 -21.66 0.87
C GLU A 274 -6.67 -22.63 1.96
N VAL A 275 -6.35 -22.29 3.20
CA VAL A 275 -6.85 -22.98 4.39
C VAL A 275 -8.33 -22.58 4.54
N PRO A 276 -9.29 -23.49 4.30
CA PRO A 276 -10.72 -23.15 4.34
C PRO A 276 -11.16 -22.61 5.71
N ALA A 277 -10.45 -22.98 6.78
CA ALA A 277 -10.71 -22.52 8.14
C ALA A 277 -10.34 -21.04 8.40
N MET A 278 -9.60 -20.39 7.49
CA MET A 278 -9.12 -19.00 7.68
C MET A 278 -9.76 -17.99 6.71
N THR A 279 -10.59 -18.44 5.78
CA THR A 279 -11.23 -17.63 4.73
C THR A 279 -12.07 -16.50 5.32
N LEU A 280 -12.90 -16.78 6.33
CA LEU A 280 -13.74 -15.79 7.00
C LEU A 280 -12.96 -14.60 7.55
N TYR A 281 -11.81 -14.83 8.20
CA TYR A 281 -10.97 -13.76 8.73
C TYR A 281 -10.36 -12.90 7.62
N PHE A 282 -9.95 -13.54 6.52
CA PHE A 282 -9.40 -12.86 5.36
C PHE A 282 -10.47 -12.01 4.65
N ASP A 283 -11.70 -12.50 4.58
CA ASP A 283 -12.82 -11.85 3.90
C ASP A 283 -13.30 -10.60 4.64
N ILE A 284 -13.39 -10.70 5.96
CA ILE A 284 -13.67 -9.55 6.83
C ILE A 284 -12.53 -8.53 6.71
N ALA A 285 -11.27 -8.95 6.79
CA ALA A 285 -10.13 -8.05 6.71
C ALA A 285 -10.07 -7.28 5.39
N TYR A 286 -10.33 -7.95 4.27
CA TYR A 286 -10.41 -7.32 2.95
C TYR A 286 -11.56 -6.30 2.87
N SER A 287 -12.75 -6.68 3.32
CA SER A 287 -13.94 -5.81 3.30
C SER A 287 -13.76 -4.57 4.18
N VAL A 288 -13.17 -4.74 5.37
CA VAL A 288 -12.79 -3.64 6.27
C VAL A 288 -11.75 -2.74 5.62
N GLY A 289 -10.73 -3.31 4.96
CA GLY A 289 -9.72 -2.55 4.22
C GLY A 289 -10.32 -1.68 3.11
N LEU A 290 -11.25 -2.25 2.33
CA LEU A 290 -11.99 -1.51 1.31
C LEU A 290 -12.86 -0.40 1.92
N LEU A 291 -13.63 -0.68 2.95
CA LEU A 291 -14.45 0.35 3.63
C LEU A 291 -13.60 1.48 4.22
N ALA A 292 -12.51 1.15 4.90
CA ALA A 292 -11.58 2.13 5.45
C ALA A 292 -11.01 3.03 4.36
N SER A 293 -10.65 2.45 3.21
CA SER A 293 -10.12 3.20 2.07
C SER A 293 -11.19 4.07 1.39
N ILE A 294 -12.43 3.60 1.26
CA ILE A 294 -13.58 4.40 0.79
C ILE A 294 -13.81 5.58 1.72
N MET A 295 -13.86 5.35 3.03
CA MET A 295 -14.06 6.41 4.03
C MET A 295 -12.93 7.43 4.01
N ALA A 296 -11.67 6.98 3.90
CA ALA A 296 -10.51 7.85 3.75
C ALA A 296 -10.60 8.70 2.48
N PHE A 297 -11.02 8.11 1.36
CA PHE A 297 -11.24 8.83 0.11
C PHE A 297 -12.35 9.88 0.23
N VAL A 298 -13.49 9.53 0.81
CA VAL A 298 -14.60 10.47 1.06
C VAL A 298 -14.17 11.61 1.99
N TYR A 299 -13.42 11.30 3.05
CA TYR A 299 -12.87 12.32 3.96
C TYR A 299 -11.92 13.27 3.22
N LEU A 300 -11.03 12.74 2.37
CA LEU A 300 -10.09 13.54 1.57
C LEU A 300 -10.81 14.45 0.57
N VAL A 301 -11.88 13.96 -0.06
CA VAL A 301 -12.71 14.74 -0.99
C VAL A 301 -13.49 15.83 -0.24
N LYS A 302 -14.05 15.54 0.95
CA LYS A 302 -14.85 16.51 1.72
C LYS A 302 -14.01 17.64 2.32
N LYS A 303 -12.73 17.39 2.64
CA LYS A 303 -11.80 18.37 3.23
C LYS A 303 -11.14 19.31 2.19
N SER A 304 -11.33 19.09 0.89
CA SER A 304 -10.73 19.92 -0.19
C SER A 304 -11.69 20.97 -0.75
#